data_AF-W1XPC0-F1
#
_entry.id   AF-W1XPC0-F1
#
_cell.length_a   1.000
_cell.length_b   1.000
_cell.length_c   1.000
_cell.angle_alpha   90.00
_cell.angle_beta   90.00
_cell.angle_gamma   90.00
#
_symmetry.space_group_name_H-M   'P 1'
#
loop_
_entity.id
_entity.type
_entity.pdbx_description
1 polymer ?
#
loop_
_entity_poly.entity_id
_entity_poly.type
_entity_poly.pdbx_seq_one_letter_code
_entity_poly.pdbx_strand_id
1 'polypeptide(L)' 'ISASESITRTVNDILDNVKARGDEALREYSAKFDKTTVTALKVSAEEIAAASERLSDELKQAMAVAVKNIETFHTA' A
#
# COMPACT_ATOMS: atom_id res chain seq x y z
N ILE A 1 -26.77 12.75 12.18
CA ILE A 1 -25.34 12.59 11.88
C ILE A 1 -25.24 12.34 10.39
N SER A 2 -24.60 13.24 9.66
CA SER A 2 -24.39 13.08 8.21
C SER A 2 -23.38 11.95 7.96
N ALA A 3 -23.47 11.27 6.82
CA ALA A 3 -22.49 10.24 6.43
C ALA A 3 -21.04 10.77 6.44
N SER A 4 -20.85 12.06 6.13
CA SER A 4 -19.54 12.71 6.20
C SER A 4 -19.01 12.80 7.63
N GLU A 5 -19.88 13.11 8.60
CA GLU A 5 -19.51 13.22 10.02
C GLU A 5 -19.16 11.86 10.63
N SER A 6 -19.86 10.79 10.24
CA SER A 6 -19.57 9.44 10.72
C SER A 6 -18.25 8.89 10.16
N ILE A 7 -17.96 9.15 8.88
CA ILE A 7 -16.67 8.79 8.26
C ILE A 7 -15.54 9.56 8.95
N THR A 8 -15.68 10.87 9.12
CA THR A 8 -14.67 11.71 9.76
C THR A 8 -14.34 11.21 11.17
N ARG A 9 -15.36 10.86 11.96
CA ARG A 9 -15.17 10.29 13.29
C ARG A 9 -14.40 8.96 13.25
N THR A 10 -14.80 8.07 12.33
CA THR A 10 -14.16 6.76 12.18
C THR A 10 -12.68 6.91 11.82
N VAL A 11 -12.34 7.83 10.91
CA VAL A 11 -10.96 8.10 10.52
C VAL A 11 -10.16 8.66 11.71
N ASN A 12 -10.73 9.61 12.47
CA ASN A 12 -10.07 10.15 13.65
C ASN A 12 -9.76 9.06 14.69
N ASP A 13 -10.73 8.18 14.97
CA ASP A 13 -10.54 7.06 15.90
C ASP A 13 -9.42 6.11 15.43
N ILE A 14 -9.33 5.83 14.12
CA ILE A 14 -8.25 5.02 13.54
C ILE A 14 -6.90 5.72 13.72
N LEU A 15 -6.82 7.01 13.40
CA LEU A 15 -5.58 7.78 13.53
C LEU A 15 -5.08 7.81 14.97
N ASP A 16 -5.97 8.04 15.93
CA ASP A 16 -5.61 8.09 17.34
C ASP A 16 -5.17 6.71 17.86
N ASN A 17 -5.81 5.62 17.40
CA ASN A 17 -5.39 4.27 17.72
C ASN A 17 -4.00 3.94 17.16
N VAL A 18 -3.73 4.30 15.89
CA VAL A 18 -2.40 4.12 15.28
C VAL A 18 -1.33 4.95 15.98
N LYS A 19 -1.62 6.18 16.38
CA LYS A 19 -0.67 6.99 17.17
C LYS A 19 -0.34 6.37 18.53
N ALA A 20 -1.34 5.79 19.20
CA ALA A 20 -1.17 5.21 20.52
C ALA A 20 -0.50 3.82 20.52
N ARG A 21 -0.82 2.98 19.53
CA ARG A 21 -0.46 1.55 19.49
C ARG A 21 0.48 1.18 18.34
N GLY A 22 0.76 2.10 17.43
CA GLY A 22 1.69 1.90 16.32
C GLY A 22 1.33 0.68 15.46
N ASP A 23 2.32 -0.16 15.20
CA ASP A 23 2.21 -1.33 14.32
C ASP A 23 1.19 -2.37 14.78
N GLU A 24 0.85 -2.43 16.08
CA GLU A 24 -0.19 -3.32 16.57
C GLU A 24 -1.55 -2.94 15.99
N ALA A 25 -1.88 -1.64 16.00
CA ALA A 25 -3.10 -1.12 15.40
C ALA A 25 -3.12 -1.34 13.89
N LEU A 26 -1.98 -1.16 13.21
CA LEU A 26 -1.88 -1.41 11.78
C LEU A 26 -2.24 -2.87 11.45
N ARG A 27 -1.69 -3.85 12.18
CA ARG A 27 -2.01 -5.27 11.99
C ARG A 27 -3.47 -5.59 12.28
N GLU A 28 -4.03 -5.00 13.35
CA GLU A 28 -5.45 -5.17 13.68
C GLU A 28 -6.35 -4.64 12.55
N TYR A 29 -6.05 -3.46 12.01
CA TYR A 29 -6.84 -2.88 10.93
C TYR A 29 -6.68 -3.63 9.61
N SER A 30 -5.48 -4.14 9.28
CA SER A 30 -5.31 -5.03 8.12
C SER A 30 -6.12 -6.33 8.27
N ALA A 31 -6.16 -6.93 9.46
CA ALA A 31 -7.00 -8.10 9.70
C ALA A 31 -8.50 -7.76 9.60
N LYS A 32 -8.90 -6.58 10.10
CA LYS A 32 -10.30 -6.13 10.11
C LYS A 32 -10.82 -5.76 8.73
N PHE A 33 -10.06 -4.98 7.95
CA PHE A 33 -10.50 -4.39 6.69
C PHE A 33 -10.05 -5.19 5.48
N ASP A 34 -8.76 -5.57 5.42
CA ASP A 34 -8.17 -6.31 4.30
C ASP A 34 -8.30 -7.83 4.45
N LYS A 35 -8.89 -8.28 5.58
CA LYS A 35 -9.07 -9.69 5.94
C LYS A 35 -7.77 -10.49 5.91
N THR A 36 -6.65 -9.83 6.17
CA THR A 36 -5.31 -10.40 6.04
C THR A 36 -4.52 -10.21 7.33
N THR A 37 -3.87 -11.28 7.80
CA THR A 37 -2.94 -11.19 8.93
C THR A 37 -1.56 -10.83 8.41
N VAL A 38 -1.12 -9.59 8.67
CA VAL A 38 0.17 -9.07 8.21
C VAL A 38 1.24 -9.30 9.27
N THR A 39 2.20 -10.18 8.98
CA THR A 39 3.35 -10.45 9.86
C THR A 39 4.43 -9.39 9.68
N ALA A 40 4.82 -9.14 8.43
CA ALA A 40 5.74 -8.09 8.02
C ALA A 40 4.98 -6.94 7.34
N LEU A 41 5.07 -5.73 7.90
CA LEU A 41 4.43 -4.54 7.31
C LEU A 41 5.13 -4.07 6.02
N LYS A 42 6.39 -4.45 5.84
CA LYS A 42 7.19 -4.14 4.66
C LYS A 42 7.44 -5.42 3.87
N VAL A 43 7.15 -5.37 2.57
CA VAL A 43 7.48 -6.45 1.62
C VAL A 43 9.01 -6.57 1.54
N SER A 44 9.51 -7.80 1.63
CA SER A 44 10.94 -8.10 1.58
C SER A 44 11.51 -7.90 0.16
N ALA A 45 12.84 -7.72 0.07
CA ALA A 45 13.52 -7.61 -1.22
C ALA A 45 13.38 -8.90 -2.04
N GLU A 46 13.39 -10.04 -1.34
CA GLU A 46 13.23 -11.37 -1.89
C GLU A 46 11.84 -11.56 -2.51
N GLU A 47 10.77 -11.14 -1.82
CA GLU A 47 9.40 -11.17 -2.36
C GLU A 47 9.24 -10.28 -3.59
N ILE A 48 9.89 -9.11 -3.59
CA ILE A 48 9.89 -8.20 -4.75
C ILE A 48 10.62 -8.84 -5.93
N ALA A 49 11.80 -9.42 -5.72
CA ALA A 49 12.56 -10.10 -6.77
C ALA A 49 11.77 -11.28 -7.35
N ALA A 50 11.22 -12.14 -6.47
CA ALA A 50 10.40 -13.27 -6.88
C ALA A 50 9.11 -12.82 -7.61
N ALA A 51 8.54 -11.66 -7.28
CA ALA A 51 7.41 -11.08 -8.02
C ALA A 51 7.82 -10.59 -9.41
N SER A 52 8.97 -9.95 -9.53
CA SER A 52 9.52 -9.52 -10.81
C SER A 52 9.79 -10.71 -11.73
N GLU A 53 10.37 -11.80 -11.22
CA GLU A 53 10.64 -13.03 -11.98
C GLU A 53 9.38 -13.69 -12.55
N ARG A 54 8.21 -13.50 -11.91
CA ARG A 54 6.92 -14.04 -12.37
C ARG A 54 6.33 -13.30 -13.58
N LEU A 55 6.87 -12.14 -13.95
CA LEU A 55 6.39 -11.36 -15.09
C LEU A 55 7.15 -11.71 -16.37
N SER A 56 6.45 -11.69 -17.51
CA SER A 56 7.08 -11.87 -18.82
C SER A 56 7.98 -10.68 -19.16
N ASP A 57 9.00 -10.93 -19.99
CA ASP A 57 9.92 -9.89 -20.45
C ASP A 57 9.20 -8.81 -21.26
N GLU A 58 8.18 -9.18 -22.03
CA GLU A 58 7.33 -8.24 -22.77
C GLU A 58 6.64 -7.25 -21.81
N LEU A 59 6.05 -7.75 -20.72
CA LEU A 59 5.37 -6.89 -19.75
C LEU A 59 6.37 -5.99 -19.02
N LYS A 60 7.54 -6.52 -18.64
CA LYS A 60 8.62 -5.72 -18.03
C LYS A 60 9.06 -4.59 -18.96
N GLN A 61 9.23 -4.89 -20.25
CA GLN A 61 9.64 -3.90 -21.25
C GLN A 61 8.56 -2.84 -21.45
N ALA A 62 7.28 -3.22 -21.49
CA ALA A 62 6.17 -2.28 -21.60
C ALA A 62 6.14 -1.30 -20.40
N MET A 63 6.31 -1.81 -19.18
CA MET A 63 6.39 -0.99 -17.98
C MET A 63 7.61 -0.04 -18.01
N ALA A 64 8.77 -0.52 -18.44
CA ALA A 64 9.99 0.31 -18.56
C ALA A 64 9.81 1.47 -19.56
N VAL A 65 9.15 1.24 -20.68
CA VAL A 65 8.81 2.29 -21.66
C VAL A 65 7.86 3.32 -21.04
N ALA A 66 6.82 2.87 -20.32
CA ALA A 66 5.88 3.77 -19.66
C ALA A 66 6.57 4.66 -18.61
N VAL A 67 7.44 4.08 -17.78
CA VAL A 67 8.24 4.82 -16.77
C VAL A 67 9.09 5.88 -17.45
N LYS A 68 9.84 5.53 -18.51
CA LYS A 68 10.69 6.47 -19.25
C LYS A 68 9.89 7.65 -19.81
N ASN A 69 8.70 7.40 -20.36
CA ASN A 69 7.85 8.46 -20.90
C ASN A 69 7.34 9.39 -19.81
N ILE A 70 6.92 8.84 -18.67
CA ILE A 70 6.49 9.62 -17.50
C ILE A 70 7.64 10.49 -16.99
N GLU A 71 8.83 9.92 -16.81
CA GLU A 71 10.02 10.67 -16.36
C GLU A 71 10.35 11.80 -17.33
N THR A 72 10.43 11.49 -18.63
CA THR A 72 10.75 12.48 -19.67
C THR A 72 9.78 13.66 -19.63
N PHE A 73 8.49 13.40 -19.46
CA PHE A 73 7.47 14.46 -19.36
C PHE A 73 7.62 15.32 -18.10
N HIS A 74 7.92 14.71 -16.95
CA HIS A 74 8.03 15.46 -15.68
C HIS A 74 9.34 16.23 -15.53
N THR A 75 10.39 15.87 -16.27
CA THR A 75 11.71 16.53 -16.20
C THR A 75 11.94 17.59 -17.29
N ALA A 76 11.03 17.72 -18.26
CA ALA A 76 11.11 18.71 -19.33
C ALA A 76 10.51 20.06 -18.93
#